data_AF-A0A955JJV0-F1
#
_entry.id   AF-A0A955JJV0-F1
#
_cell.length_a   1.000
_cell.length_b   1.000
_cell.length_c   1.000
_cell.angle_alpha   90.00
_cell.angle_beta   90.00
_cell.angle_gamma   90.00
#
_symmetry.space_group_name_H-M   'P 1'
#
loop_
_entity.id
_entity.type
_entity.pdbx_description
1 polymer ?
#
loop_
_entity_poly.entity_id
_entity_poly.type
_entity_poly.pdbx_seq_one_letter_code
_entity_poly.pdbx_strand_id
1 'polypeptide(L)' 'EHHHHATCTNCGASIALPEDKALEKRLHELAARRNFTLQSHQIELTGLCEACQGN' A
#
# COMPACT_ATOMS: atom_id res chain seq x y z
N GLU A 1 13.09 -2.05 6.39
CA GLU A 1 11.63 -2.11 6.58
C GLU A 1 10.97 -1.92 5.22
N HIS A 2 9.90 -2.67 4.96
CA HIS A 2 9.09 -2.55 3.75
C HIS A 2 7.67 -2.18 4.20
N HIS A 3 7.27 -0.94 3.96
CA HIS A 3 5.95 -0.43 4.34
C HIS A 3 5.31 0.26 3.13
N HIS A 4 3.99 0.14 3.07
CA HIS A 4 3.18 0.79 2.05
C HIS A 4 2.85 2.21 2.50
N HIS A 5 2.39 3.06 1.58
CA HIS A 5 2.05 4.44 1.92
C HIS A 5 0.59 4.74 1.60
N ALA A 6 0.02 5.72 2.30
CA ALA A 6 -1.23 6.35 1.94
C ALA A 6 -1.03 7.87 1.84
N THR A 7 -1.47 8.46 0.73
CA THR A 7 -1.37 9.90 0.46
C THR A 7 -2.73 10.56 0.58
N CYS A 8 -2.80 11.62 1.40
CA CYS A 8 -4.00 12.44 1.58
C CYS A 8 -4.17 13.43 0.42
N THR A 9 -5.33 13.41 -0.24
CA THR A 9 -5.63 14.31 -1.36
C THR A 9 -5.92 15.75 -0.95
N ASN A 10 -6.27 15.97 0.33
CA ASN A 10 -6.59 17.30 0.83
C ASN A 10 -5.35 18.04 1.34
N CYS A 11 -4.58 17.41 2.25
CA CYS A 11 -3.42 18.05 2.87
C CYS A 11 -2.06 17.58 2.33
N GLY A 12 -2.03 16.57 1.45
CA GLY A 12 -0.80 16.02 0.88
C GLY A 12 0.02 15.14 1.84
N ALA A 13 -0.49 14.87 3.06
CA ALA A 13 0.23 14.04 4.02
C ALA A 13 0.44 12.62 3.50
N SER A 14 1.67 12.12 3.62
CA SER A 14 2.01 10.71 3.38
C SER A 14 2.07 9.97 4.72
N ILE A 15 1.36 8.85 4.79
CA ILE A 15 1.15 8.05 5.99
C ILE A 15 1.72 6.67 5.73
N ALA A 16 2.66 6.23 6.56
CA ALA A 16 3.17 4.86 6.49
C ALA A 16 2.08 3.89 6.96
N LEU A 17 1.83 2.86 6.16
CA LEU A 17 0.94 1.76 6.48
C LEU A 17 1.76 0.61 7.07
N PRO A 18 1.26 -0.05 8.13
CA PRO A 18 1.93 -1.20 8.70
C PRO A 18 2.05 -2.33 7.67
N GLU A 19 3.12 -3.13 7.80
CA GLU A 19 3.29 -4.32 6.98
C GLU A 19 2.14 -5.31 7.22
N ASP A 20 1.52 -5.79 6.13
CA ASP A 20 0.50 -6.83 6.17
C ASP A 20 0.99 -8.09 5.46
N LYS A 21 1.35 -9.11 6.25
CA LYS A 21 1.85 -10.40 5.74
C LYS A 21 0.85 -11.12 4.82
N ALA A 22 -0.45 -10.95 5.03
CA ALA A 22 -1.47 -11.58 4.19
C ALA A 22 -1.52 -10.93 2.81
N LEU A 23 -1.39 -9.60 2.75
CA LEU A 23 -1.29 -8.85 1.50
C LEU A 23 -0.02 -9.22 0.72
N GLU A 24 1.14 -9.25 1.40
CA GLU A 24 2.42 -9.64 0.79
C GLU A 24 2.38 -11.06 0.19
N LYS A 25 1.78 -12.01 0.92
CA LYS A 25 1.58 -13.37 0.44
C LYS A 25 0.67 -13.41 -0.80
N ARG A 26 -0.43 -12.66 -0.79
CA ARG A 26 -1.36 -12.56 -1.92
C ARG A 26 -0.69 -12.04 -3.19
N LEU A 27 0.19 -11.04 -3.09
CA LEU A 27 0.92 -10.50 -4.24
C LEU A 27 1.86 -11.54 -4.87
N HIS A 28 2.59 -12.27 -4.03
CA HIS A 28 3.43 -13.39 -4.49
C HIS A 28 2.62 -14.49 -5.17
N GLU A 29 1.47 -14.87 -4.60
CA GLU A 29 0.59 -15.88 -5.21
C GLU A 29 0.03 -15.44 -6.57
N LEU A 30 -0.37 -14.17 -6.71
CA LEU A 30 -0.87 -13.63 -7.98
C LEU A 30 0.22 -13.63 -9.06
N ALA A 31 1.44 -13.26 -8.71
CA ALA A 31 2.60 -13.33 -9.60
C ALA A 31 2.90 -14.77 -10.04
N ALA A 32 2.96 -15.70 -9.08
CA ALA A 32 3.24 -17.11 -9.35
C ALA A 32 2.19 -17.74 -10.30
N ARG A 33 0.90 -17.41 -10.14
CA ARG A 33 -0.19 -17.90 -11.01
C ARG A 33 -0.03 -17.48 -12.47
N ARG A 34 0.79 -16.47 -12.77
CA ARG A 34 1.03 -15.97 -14.13
C ARG A 34 2.43 -16.30 -14.64
N ASN A 35 3.17 -17.19 -13.96
CA ASN A 35 4.59 -17.45 -14.22
C ASN A 35 5.42 -16.15 -14.23
N PHE A 36 5.03 -15.17 -13.39
CA PHE A 36 5.67 -13.88 -13.29
C PHE A 36 6.64 -13.88 -12.11
N THR A 37 7.91 -13.52 -12.36
CA THR A 37 8.92 -13.37 -11.31
C THR A 37 8.82 -11.99 -10.67
N LEU A 38 8.23 -11.91 -9.48
CA LEU A 38 8.11 -10.67 -8.72
C LEU A 38 9.49 -10.24 -8.18
N GLN A 39 9.95 -9.04 -8.54
CA GLN A 39 11.21 -8.46 -8.04
C GLN A 39 10.98 -7.42 -6.94
N SER A 40 9.92 -6.62 -7.09
CA SER A 40 9.46 -5.63 -6.12
C SER A 40 8.01 -5.27 -6.41
N HIS A 41 7.35 -4.62 -5.45
CA HIS A 41 6.05 -3.98 -5.64
C HIS A 41 6.00 -2.64 -4.90
N GLN A 42 5.12 -1.77 -5.36
CA GLN A 42 4.78 -0.52 -4.68
C GLN A 42 3.26 -0.48 -4.52
N ILE A 43 2.81 -0.29 -3.28
CA ILE A 43 1.40 -0.04 -2.98
C ILE A 43 1.29 1.35 -2.36
N GLU A 44 0.44 2.17 -2.96
CA GLU A 44 0.08 3.48 -2.46
C GLU A 44 -1.44 3.61 -2.44
N LEU A 45 -2.00 4.00 -1.30
CA LEU A 45 -3.42 4.35 -1.17
C LEU A 45 -3.58 5.86 -1.35
N THR A 46 -4.67 6.29 -1.96
CA THR A 46 -4.98 7.71 -2.13
C THR A 46 -6.36 7.97 -1.53
N GLY A 47 -6.46 8.95 -0.63
CA GLY A 47 -7.72 9.20 0.09
C GLY A 47 -7.65 10.41 1.01
N LEU A 48 -8.45 10.41 2.08
CA LEU A 48 -8.41 11.45 3.11
C LEU A 48 -7.82 10.87 4.40
N CYS A 49 -6.90 11.61 5.03
CA CYS A 49 -6.41 11.26 6.36
C CYS A 49 -7.47 11.53 7.43
N GLU A 50 -7.33 10.93 8.61
CA GLU A 50 -8.23 11.12 9.75
C GLU A 50 -8.49 12.61 10.05
N ALA A 51 -7.43 13.43 10.03
CA ALA A 51 -7.54 14.87 10.25
C ALA A 51 -8.34 15.62 9.17
N CYS A 52 -8.39 15.10 7.94
CA CYS A 52 -9.15 15.71 6.83
C CYS A 52 -10.55 15.10 6.65
N GLN A 53 -10.82 13.94 7.24
CA GLN A 53 -12.16 13.32 7.18
C GLN A 53 -13.17 14.01 8.10
N GLY A 54 -12.69 14.63 9.19
CA GLY A 54 -13.53 15.35 10.15
C GLY A 54 -13.74 16.84 9.83
N ASN A 55 -13.31 17.30 8.65
CA ASN A 55 -13.33 18.70 8.24
C ASN A 55 -14.35 18.95 7.12
#